data_AF-A0A194V0A4-F1
#
_entry.id   AF-A0A194V0A4-F1
#
_cell.length_a   1.000
_cell.length_b   1.000
_cell.length_c   1.000
_cell.angle_alpha   90.00
_cell.angle_beta   90.00
_cell.angle_gamma   90.00
#
_symmetry.space_group_name_H-M   'P 1'
#
loop_
_entity.id
_entity.type
_entity.pdbx_description
1 polymer ?
#
loop_
_entity_poly.entity_id
_entity_poly.type
_entity_poly.pdbx_seq_one_letter_code
_entity_poly.pdbx_strand_id
1 'polypeptide(L)'
;MERIREASAKELFPIILNLCDRDVDILRRVMNHMQLLINRNTLHDSPGTTEHVRHMTETDLRAIVLTICEDDVAMQDRVLDYLRLLEIFQLTNDHHGEPENSLSDGDSEISDSEISDSESSDTERGDTSHHLKNFTCGHCQEVFNEETNHAKACKRHTDDLERSSESGTFIWTCCRHPAGQHGCIKGWHEQLS
;
A
#
# COMPACT_ATOMS: atom_id res chain seq x y z
N MET A 1 4.94 23.98 -9.94
CA MET A 1 5.56 23.93 -8.59
C MET A 1 4.57 24.05 -7.43
N GLU A 2 3.55 24.93 -7.49
CA GLU A 2 2.62 25.14 -6.37
C GLU A 2 1.84 23.88 -5.95
N ARG A 3 1.32 23.12 -6.92
CA ARG A 3 0.65 21.83 -6.65
C ARG A 3 1.52 20.79 -5.91
N ILE A 4 2.82 20.80 -6.15
CA ILE A 4 3.78 19.90 -5.46
C ILE A 4 3.92 20.34 -3.99
N ARG A 5 3.87 21.64 -3.70
CA ARG A 5 3.94 22.18 -2.33
C ARG A 5 2.72 21.84 -1.50
N GLU A 6 1.58 21.60 -2.15
CA GLU A 6 0.31 21.24 -1.50
C GLU A 6 0.12 19.71 -1.40
N ALA A 7 0.85 18.94 -2.20
CA ALA A 7 0.73 17.48 -2.22
C ALA A 7 1.05 16.86 -0.86
N SER A 8 0.23 15.89 -0.46
CA SER A 8 0.33 15.16 0.81
C SER A 8 1.41 14.08 0.75
N ALA A 9 1.84 13.60 1.92
CA ALA A 9 2.77 12.46 2.00
C ALA A 9 2.22 11.22 1.27
N LYS A 10 0.90 10.99 1.34
CA LYS A 10 0.23 9.85 0.67
C LYS A 10 0.33 9.91 -0.85
N GLU A 11 0.42 11.10 -1.42
CA GLU A 11 0.57 11.30 -2.87
C GLU A 11 2.03 11.28 -3.29
N LEU A 12 2.91 11.93 -2.52
CA LEU A 12 4.33 12.08 -2.88
C LEU A 12 5.14 10.78 -2.71
N PHE A 13 4.79 9.96 -1.72
CA PHE A 13 5.46 8.70 -1.45
C PHE A 13 5.47 7.73 -2.66
N PRO A 14 4.30 7.36 -3.25
CA PRO A 14 4.30 6.46 -4.41
C PRO A 14 4.97 7.07 -5.65
N ILE A 15 4.96 8.40 -5.79
CA ILE A 15 5.65 9.09 -6.88
C ILE A 15 7.17 8.93 -6.75
N ILE A 16 7.73 9.21 -5.57
CA ILE A 16 9.17 9.06 -5.33
C ILE A 16 9.61 7.63 -5.58
N LEU A 17 8.87 6.63 -5.08
CA LEU A 17 9.17 5.22 -5.34
C LEU A 17 9.20 4.91 -6.83
N ASN A 18 8.16 5.33 -7.56
CA ASN A 18 8.09 5.07 -9.00
C ASN A 18 9.23 5.73 -9.79
N LEU A 19 9.63 6.95 -9.40
CA LEU A 19 10.75 7.66 -10.03
C LEU A 19 12.08 6.96 -9.74
N CYS A 20 12.30 6.53 -8.50
CA CYS A 20 13.49 5.79 -8.08
C CYS A 20 13.65 4.45 -8.81
N ASP A 21 12.55 3.73 -9.04
CA ASP A 21 12.58 2.42 -9.73
C ASP A 21 12.95 2.56 -11.22
N ARG A 22 12.63 3.70 -11.83
CA ARG A 22 12.81 3.93 -13.28
C ARG A 22 14.15 4.57 -13.64
N ASP A 23 14.78 5.26 -12.70
CA ASP A 23 15.97 6.05 -12.98
C ASP A 23 16.95 6.04 -11.79
N VAL A 24 18.10 5.41 -12.02
CA VAL A 24 19.18 5.25 -11.03
C VAL A 24 19.78 6.59 -10.62
N ASP A 25 19.79 7.59 -11.50
CA ASP A 25 20.30 8.92 -11.18
C ASP A 25 19.30 9.68 -10.30
N ILE A 26 17.99 9.52 -10.51
CA ILE A 26 16.97 10.05 -9.60
C ILE A 26 17.08 9.38 -8.23
N LEU A 27 17.19 8.05 -8.18
CA LEU A 27 17.40 7.30 -6.94
C LEU A 27 18.63 7.84 -6.17
N ARG A 28 19.74 8.10 -6.88
CA ARG A 28 20.95 8.68 -6.27
C ARG A 28 20.69 10.08 -5.71
N ARG A 29 19.96 10.95 -6.44
CA ARG A 29 19.59 12.30 -5.97
C ARG A 29 18.69 12.26 -4.75
N VAL A 30 17.66 11.41 -4.77
CA VAL A 30 16.77 11.15 -3.62
C VAL A 30 17.61 10.72 -2.41
N MET A 31 18.48 9.71 -2.58
CA MET A 31 19.35 9.21 -1.51
C MET A 31 20.28 10.28 -0.95
N ASN A 32 20.90 11.10 -1.81
CA ASN A 32 21.76 12.20 -1.38
C ASN A 32 20.97 13.22 -0.54
N HIS A 33 19.75 13.59 -0.96
CA HIS A 33 18.92 14.50 -0.17
C HIS A 33 18.42 13.88 1.12
N MET A 34 18.04 12.61 1.11
CA MET A 34 17.71 11.88 2.33
C MET A 34 18.88 11.88 3.30
N GLN A 35 20.10 11.60 2.85
CA GLN A 35 21.31 11.67 3.69
C GLN A 35 21.56 13.07 4.24
N LEU A 36 21.31 14.13 3.48
CA LEU A 36 21.42 15.51 3.97
C LEU A 36 20.37 15.81 5.05
N LEU A 37 19.15 15.29 4.92
CA LEU A 37 18.08 15.44 5.90
C LEU A 37 18.34 14.59 7.16
N ILE A 38 18.88 13.38 7.01
CA ILE A 38 19.25 12.48 8.11
C ILE A 38 20.47 12.99 8.88
N ASN A 39 21.51 13.48 8.20
CA ASN A 39 22.68 14.08 8.84
C ASN A 39 22.33 15.34 9.66
N ARG A 40 21.17 15.95 9.39
CA ARG A 40 20.62 17.06 10.20
C ARG A 40 19.91 16.57 11.47
N ASN A 41 19.45 15.32 11.51
CA ASN A 41 18.60 14.72 12.55
C ASN A 41 19.19 13.41 13.14
N THR A 42 20.48 13.42 13.53
CA THR A 42 21.22 12.37 14.27
C THR A 42 21.85 11.22 13.46
N LEU A 43 23.16 11.03 13.69
CA LEU A 43 23.94 9.81 13.46
C LEU A 43 23.32 8.65 14.25
N HIS A 44 22.78 7.61 13.60
CA HIS A 44 22.92 6.20 14.03
C HIS A 44 22.10 5.28 13.12
N ASP A 45 22.77 4.20 12.68
CA ASP A 45 22.29 3.00 11.98
C ASP A 45 21.44 3.19 10.72
N SER A 46 21.88 2.59 9.61
CA SER A 46 21.28 2.75 8.27
C SER A 46 20.23 1.66 7.99
N PRO A 47 18.92 1.92 8.15
CA PRO A 47 17.87 1.12 7.50
C PRO A 47 18.02 1.12 5.96
N GLY A 48 17.29 0.23 5.28
CA GLY A 48 17.26 0.19 3.82
C GLY A 48 16.72 1.50 3.22
N THR A 49 17.04 1.77 1.95
CA THR A 49 16.59 2.97 1.21
C THR A 49 15.08 3.18 1.28
N THR A 50 14.31 2.12 1.03
CA THR A 50 12.84 2.14 1.04
C THR A 50 12.26 2.33 2.44
N GLU A 51 12.93 1.80 3.47
CA GLU A 51 12.52 1.92 4.86
C GLU A 51 12.69 3.35 5.37
N HIS A 52 13.74 4.06 4.96
CA HIS A 52 13.88 5.46 5.27
C HIS A 52 12.80 6.32 4.60
N VAL A 53 12.47 6.08 3.32
CA VAL A 53 11.41 6.83 2.63
C VAL A 53 10.07 6.70 3.37
N ARG A 54 9.79 5.53 3.97
CA ARG A 54 8.55 5.28 4.74
C ARG A 54 8.44 6.12 6.02
N HIS A 55 9.55 6.51 6.61
CA HIS A 55 9.58 7.30 7.85
C HIS A 55 9.73 8.81 7.59
N MET A 56 9.80 9.23 6.32
CA MET A 56 9.95 10.63 5.98
C MET A 56 8.67 11.41 6.29
N THR A 57 8.85 12.61 6.82
CA THR A 57 7.71 13.51 7.02
C THR A 57 7.22 14.05 5.68
N GLU A 58 5.98 14.52 5.64
CA GLU A 58 5.43 15.20 4.46
C GLU A 58 6.33 16.34 3.95
N THR A 59 6.91 17.10 4.89
CA THR A 59 7.85 18.19 4.59
C THR A 59 9.11 17.67 3.90
N ASP A 60 9.65 16.54 4.34
CA ASP A 60 10.84 15.93 3.74
C ASP A 60 10.56 15.43 2.33
N LEU A 61 9.43 14.75 2.13
CA LEU A 61 9.01 14.26 0.81
C LEU A 61 8.80 15.44 -0.16
N ARG A 62 8.16 16.53 0.29
CA ARG A 62 8.01 17.75 -0.51
C ARG A 62 9.36 18.35 -0.87
N ALA A 63 10.28 18.47 0.09
CA ALA A 63 11.60 19.02 -0.15
C ALA A 63 12.34 18.21 -1.22
N ILE A 64 12.33 16.87 -1.11
CA ILE A 64 12.96 15.97 -2.08
C ILE A 64 12.38 16.17 -3.48
N VAL A 65 11.06 16.14 -3.62
CA VAL A 65 10.43 16.29 -4.95
C VAL A 65 10.72 17.68 -5.52
N LEU A 66 10.66 18.73 -4.71
CA LEU A 66 10.99 20.08 -5.15
C LEU A 66 12.42 20.19 -5.67
N THR A 67 13.39 19.59 -4.98
CA THR A 67 14.80 19.68 -5.41
C THR A 67 15.08 18.82 -6.65
N ILE A 68 14.41 17.67 -6.79
CA ILE A 68 14.52 16.85 -8.01
C ILE A 68 13.93 17.58 -9.23
N CYS A 69 12.88 18.38 -9.01
CA CYS A 69 12.22 19.15 -10.05
C CYS A 69 12.84 20.54 -10.32
N GLU A 70 13.75 21.03 -9.47
CA GLU A 70 14.20 22.43 -9.48
C GLU A 70 14.81 22.85 -10.83
N ASP A 71 15.60 21.95 -11.44
CA ASP A 71 16.31 22.21 -12.70
C ASP A 71 15.85 21.31 -13.86
N ASP A 72 14.80 20.50 -13.67
CA ASP A 72 14.33 19.55 -14.68
C ASP A 72 12.82 19.70 -14.92
N VAL A 73 12.49 20.50 -15.95
CA VAL A 73 11.11 20.75 -16.38
C VAL A 73 10.41 19.45 -16.79
N ALA A 74 11.12 18.54 -17.45
CA ALA A 74 10.54 17.26 -17.87
C ALA A 74 10.28 16.33 -16.67
N MET A 75 11.05 16.47 -15.58
CA MET A 75 10.78 15.80 -14.31
C MET A 75 9.57 16.40 -13.61
N GLN A 76 9.51 17.74 -13.57
CA GLN A 76 8.39 18.45 -12.99
C GLN A 76 7.06 18.06 -13.67
N ASP A 77 7.04 17.99 -15.01
CA ASP A 77 5.85 17.59 -15.76
C ASP A 77 5.44 16.15 -15.43
N ARG A 78 6.41 15.21 -15.35
CA ARG A 78 6.15 13.83 -14.94
C ARG A 78 5.55 13.73 -13.53
N VAL A 79 6.08 14.47 -12.57
CA VAL A 79 5.56 14.53 -11.19
C VAL A 79 4.13 15.06 -11.17
N LEU A 80 3.86 16.14 -11.91
CA LEU A 80 2.52 16.72 -12.02
C LEU A 80 1.52 15.76 -12.68
N ASP A 81 1.94 15.02 -13.70
CA ASP A 81 1.11 14.01 -14.34
C ASP A 81 0.80 12.85 -13.40
N TYR A 82 1.76 12.40 -12.58
CA TYR A 82 1.46 11.41 -11.54
C TYR A 82 0.48 11.93 -10.49
N LEU A 83 0.61 13.18 -10.04
CA LEU A 83 -0.35 13.78 -9.10
C LEU A 83 -1.76 13.84 -9.69
N ARG A 84 -1.90 14.24 -10.96
CA ARG A 84 -3.20 14.22 -11.66
C ARG A 84 -3.80 12.83 -11.76
N LEU A 85 -2.97 11.81 -12.06
CA LEU A 85 -3.44 10.43 -12.10
C LEU A 85 -3.96 9.98 -10.73
N LEU A 86 -3.25 10.29 -9.65
CA LEU A 86 -3.68 9.96 -8.30
C LEU A 86 -5.00 10.65 -7.92
N GLU A 87 -5.20 11.91 -8.31
CA GLU A 87 -6.48 12.62 -8.12
C GLU A 87 -7.63 11.90 -8.85
N ILE A 88 -7.43 11.50 -10.11
CA ILE A 88 -8.44 10.78 -10.90
C ILE A 88 -8.77 9.43 -10.24
N PHE A 89 -7.77 8.72 -9.72
CA PHE A 89 -7.98 7.45 -9.00
C PHE A 89 -8.75 7.65 -7.69
N GLN A 90 -8.53 8.75 -6.96
CA GLN A 90 -9.29 9.04 -5.74
C GLN A 90 -10.76 9.38 -6.07
N LEU A 91 -10.98 10.26 -7.05
CA LEU A 91 -12.32 10.63 -7.53
C LEU A 91 -13.15 9.43 -7.99
N THR A 92 -12.52 8.46 -8.64
CA THR A 92 -13.21 7.23 -9.10
C THR A 92 -13.51 6.24 -7.98
N ASN A 93 -12.67 6.17 -6.95
CA ASN A 93 -12.93 5.35 -5.76
C ASN A 93 -14.05 5.92 -4.89
N ASP A 94 -14.17 7.24 -4.78
CA ASP A 94 -15.25 7.90 -4.02
C ASP A 94 -16.63 7.74 -4.70
N HIS A 95 -16.68 7.51 -6.01
CA HIS A 95 -17.92 7.28 -6.77
C HIS A 95 -18.44 5.83 -6.75
N HIS A 96 -17.67 4.87 -6.23
CA HIS A 96 -18.06 3.46 -6.18
C HIS A 96 -18.48 2.97 -4.78
N GLY A 97 -18.65 3.90 -3.83
CA GLY A 97 -18.87 3.65 -2.41
C GLY A 97 -20.32 3.72 -1.91
N GLU A 98 -21.35 3.51 -2.73
CA GLU A 98 -22.71 3.26 -2.22
C GLU A 98 -23.16 1.81 -2.49
N PRO A 99 -23.08 0.92 -1.50
CA PRO A 99 -23.98 -0.22 -1.46
C PRO A 99 -25.35 0.27 -0.99
N GLU A 100 -26.28 0.41 -1.92
CA GLU A 100 -27.72 0.48 -1.64
C GLU A 100 -28.14 -0.77 -0.86
N ASN A 101 -28.14 -0.69 0.47
CA ASN A 101 -28.81 -1.67 1.31
C ASN A 101 -29.96 -0.96 2.04
N SER A 102 -31.02 -0.73 1.27
CA SER A 102 -32.33 -0.33 1.79
C SER A 102 -33.34 -1.46 1.57
N LEU A 103 -33.85 -1.94 2.71
CA LEU A 103 -35.17 -2.57 2.93
C LEU A 103 -35.34 -4.05 2.56
N SER A 104 -35.50 -4.89 3.59
CA SER A 104 -36.86 -5.37 3.93
C SER A 104 -36.87 -5.99 5.32
N ASP A 105 -37.76 -5.44 6.15
CA ASP A 105 -38.26 -6.00 7.40
C ASP A 105 -38.82 -7.42 7.22
N GLY A 106 -38.76 -8.19 8.31
CA GLY A 106 -39.33 -9.52 8.43
C GLY A 106 -39.24 -10.01 9.87
N ASP A 107 -40.06 -9.43 10.74
CA ASP A 107 -40.35 -9.91 12.09
C ASP A 107 -40.64 -11.42 12.11
N SER A 108 -40.07 -12.13 13.08
CA SER A 108 -40.67 -13.37 13.60
C SER A 108 -40.18 -13.68 15.01
N GLU A 109 -40.98 -13.21 15.96
CA GLU A 109 -41.44 -13.87 17.19
C GLU A 109 -40.57 -14.96 17.87
N ILE A 110 -40.10 -14.60 19.07
CA ILE A 110 -40.16 -15.35 20.35
C ILE A 110 -40.54 -16.84 20.28
N SER A 111 -39.65 -17.69 20.79
CA SER A 111 -40.05 -18.90 21.51
C SER A 111 -39.00 -19.30 22.55
N ASP A 112 -39.37 -19.13 23.83
CA ASP A 112 -38.66 -19.63 25.00
C ASP A 112 -38.67 -21.16 25.08
N SER A 113 -37.61 -21.77 25.60
CA SER A 113 -37.64 -23.06 26.32
C SER A 113 -36.35 -23.30 27.12
N GLU A 114 -36.47 -22.99 28.41
CA GLU A 114 -35.97 -23.64 29.64
C GLU A 114 -34.67 -24.49 29.63
N ILE A 115 -33.71 -23.98 30.41
CA ILE A 115 -32.97 -24.61 31.53
C ILE A 115 -32.68 -26.12 31.46
N SER A 116 -31.38 -26.46 31.40
CA SER A 116 -30.87 -27.69 32.03
C SER A 116 -29.46 -27.45 32.57
N ASP A 117 -29.36 -27.55 33.90
CA ASP A 117 -28.12 -27.53 34.66
C ASP A 117 -27.27 -28.77 34.34
N SER A 118 -25.96 -28.57 34.19
CA SER A 118 -24.97 -29.62 34.41
C SER A 118 -23.65 -28.99 34.82
N GLU A 119 -23.40 -29.07 36.12
CA GLU A 119 -22.11 -28.82 36.76
C GLU A 119 -21.05 -29.77 36.21
N SER A 120 -19.84 -29.27 35.94
CA SER A 120 -18.60 -29.71 36.61
C SER A 120 -17.35 -29.47 35.77
N SER A 121 -16.27 -29.22 36.51
CA SER A 121 -14.85 -29.23 36.13
C SER A 121 -14.28 -27.96 35.52
N ASP A 122 -13.92 -27.08 36.44
CA ASP A 122 -12.68 -26.29 36.39
C ASP A 122 -11.54 -27.12 35.77
N THR A 123 -11.15 -26.73 34.56
CA THR A 123 -9.81 -26.95 34.06
C THR A 123 -9.29 -25.58 33.69
N GLU A 124 -8.30 -25.10 34.43
CA GLU A 124 -7.62 -23.83 34.20
C GLU A 124 -7.15 -23.79 32.74
N ARG A 125 -7.91 -23.06 31.92
CA ARG A 125 -7.55 -22.73 30.55
C ARG A 125 -6.48 -21.67 30.65
N GLY A 126 -5.24 -22.16 30.84
CA GLY A 126 -4.04 -21.35 30.70
C GLY A 126 -4.13 -20.61 29.38
N ASP A 127 -4.26 -19.30 29.49
CA ASP A 127 -4.36 -18.32 28.43
C ASP A 127 -3.10 -18.40 27.55
N THR A 128 -3.11 -19.31 26.57
CA THR A 128 -2.25 -19.21 25.41
C THR A 128 -2.85 -18.14 24.51
N SER A 129 -2.69 -16.88 24.92
CA SER A 129 -2.70 -15.74 24.02
C SER A 129 -1.61 -16.00 22.98
N HIS A 130 -1.97 -16.78 21.96
CA HIS A 130 -1.18 -16.94 20.76
C HIS A 130 -1.18 -15.56 20.12
N HIS A 131 -0.16 -14.77 20.45
CA HIS A 131 0.12 -13.53 19.76
C HIS A 131 0.20 -13.85 18.27
N LEU A 132 -0.88 -13.56 17.55
CA LEU A 132 -0.95 -13.71 16.10
C LEU A 132 0.07 -12.75 15.52
N LYS A 133 1.22 -13.31 15.16
CA LYS A 133 2.29 -12.56 14.54
C LYS A 133 1.83 -12.19 13.14
N ASN A 134 1.70 -10.90 12.91
CA ASN A 134 1.40 -10.37 11.59
C ASN A 134 2.72 -10.24 10.81
N PHE A 135 2.67 -10.63 9.55
CA PHE A 135 3.76 -10.59 8.58
C PHE A 135 3.33 -9.78 7.36
N THR A 136 4.28 -9.20 6.64
CA THR A 136 4.00 -8.52 5.36
C THR A 136 4.43 -9.43 4.22
N CYS A 137 3.53 -9.68 3.27
CA CYS A 137 3.83 -10.50 2.10
C CYS A 137 4.77 -9.75 1.15
N GLY A 138 5.89 -10.36 0.77
CA GLY A 138 6.85 -9.75 -0.16
C GLY A 138 6.29 -9.54 -1.57
N HIS A 139 5.26 -10.29 -1.95
CA HIS A 139 4.70 -10.27 -3.31
C HIS A 139 3.53 -9.29 -3.47
N CYS A 140 2.54 -9.35 -2.57
CA CYS A 140 1.35 -8.49 -2.65
C CYS A 140 1.37 -7.31 -1.67
N GLN A 141 2.37 -7.24 -0.78
CA GLN A 141 2.52 -6.20 0.26
C GLN A 141 1.37 -6.14 1.28
N GLU A 142 0.43 -7.08 1.24
CA GLU A 142 -0.64 -7.21 2.23
C GLU A 142 -0.10 -7.83 3.53
N VAL A 143 -0.71 -7.43 4.65
CA VAL A 143 -0.44 -8.00 5.97
C VAL A 143 -1.23 -9.30 6.12
N PHE A 144 -0.56 -10.37 6.56
CA PHE A 144 -1.15 -11.69 6.77
C PHE A 144 -0.65 -12.31 8.07
N ASN A 145 -1.31 -13.35 8.55
CA ASN A 145 -0.83 -14.18 9.65
C ASN A 145 -0.98 -15.66 9.26
N GLU A 146 -0.44 -16.56 10.07
CA GLU A 146 -0.44 -18.00 9.75
C GLU A 146 -1.86 -18.60 9.66
N GLU A 147 -2.83 -18.06 10.40
CA GLU A 147 -4.22 -18.56 10.38
C GLU A 147 -4.96 -18.15 9.11
N THR A 148 -4.69 -16.96 8.58
CA THR A 148 -5.32 -16.45 7.35
C THR A 148 -4.55 -16.80 6.09
N ASN A 149 -3.33 -17.34 6.21
CA ASN A 149 -2.54 -17.75 5.06
C ASN A 149 -3.04 -19.08 4.50
N HIS A 150 -3.49 -19.08 3.25
CA HIS A 150 -3.90 -20.28 2.54
C HIS A 150 -3.52 -20.17 1.06
N ALA A 151 -3.65 -21.26 0.30
CA ALA A 151 -3.25 -21.36 -1.12
C ALA A 151 -3.93 -20.38 -2.09
N LYS A 152 -4.84 -19.52 -1.61
CA LYS A 152 -5.55 -18.51 -2.40
C LYS A 152 -5.56 -17.13 -1.72
N ALA A 153 -4.85 -16.97 -0.60
CA ALA A 153 -4.88 -15.77 0.22
C ALA A 153 -4.11 -14.64 -0.48
N CYS A 154 -2.92 -14.95 -0.99
CA CYS A 154 -2.13 -13.99 -1.75
C CYS A 154 -2.60 -13.92 -3.21
N LYS A 155 -2.81 -12.69 -3.70
CA LYS A 155 -2.98 -12.39 -5.12
C LYS A 155 -1.80 -11.55 -5.59
N ARG A 156 -0.96 -12.11 -6.47
CA ARG A 156 0.22 -11.42 -7.02
C ARG A 156 0.24 -11.43 -8.56
N HIS A 157 1.01 -10.51 -9.12
CA HIS A 157 1.45 -10.56 -10.52
C HIS A 157 2.91 -11.02 -10.55
N THR A 158 3.34 -11.76 -11.57
CA THR A 158 4.72 -12.25 -11.70
C THR A 158 5.56 -11.49 -12.70
N ASP A 159 4.90 -10.78 -13.61
CA ASP A 159 5.55 -10.21 -14.78
C ASP A 159 5.55 -8.68 -14.67
N ASP A 160 6.35 -8.03 -15.50
CA ASP A 160 6.56 -6.59 -15.43
C ASP A 160 5.34 -5.78 -15.91
N LEU A 161 5.30 -4.53 -15.43
CA LEU A 161 4.34 -3.52 -15.85
C LEU A 161 4.77 -2.92 -17.19
N GLU A 162 3.93 -3.01 -18.21
CA GLU A 162 4.18 -2.40 -19.53
C GLU A 162 3.18 -1.30 -19.84
N ARG A 163 3.60 -0.31 -20.62
CA ARG A 163 2.70 0.73 -21.12
C ARG A 163 2.05 0.25 -22.42
N SER A 164 0.73 0.09 -22.40
CA SER A 164 -0.06 -0.23 -23.58
C SER A 164 0.08 0.88 -24.65
N SER A 165 0.40 0.48 -25.88
CA SER A 165 0.48 1.40 -27.03
C SER A 165 -0.89 1.90 -27.48
N GLU A 166 -1.96 1.12 -27.23
CA GLU A 166 -3.32 1.44 -27.65
C GLU A 166 -4.03 2.38 -26.67
N SER A 167 -3.93 2.09 -25.37
CA SER A 167 -4.64 2.84 -24.33
C SER A 167 -3.77 3.86 -23.60
N GLY A 168 -2.44 3.78 -23.75
CA GLY A 168 -1.48 4.61 -23.01
C GLY A 168 -1.38 4.30 -21.51
N THR A 169 -2.19 3.35 -21.01
CA THR A 169 -2.24 2.91 -19.61
C THR A 169 -1.23 1.81 -19.33
N PHE A 170 -0.85 1.65 -18.06
CA PHE A 170 0.00 0.53 -17.64
C PHE A 170 -0.82 -0.73 -17.41
N ILE A 171 -0.33 -1.85 -17.93
CA ILE A 171 -0.91 -3.17 -17.82
C ILE A 171 0.11 -4.18 -17.31
N TRP A 172 -0.36 -5.18 -16.57
CA TRP A 172 0.45 -6.32 -16.18
C TRP A 172 0.57 -7.29 -17.35
N THR A 173 1.78 -7.68 -17.75
CA THR A 173 1.97 -8.57 -18.91
C THR A 173 1.43 -9.99 -18.68
N CYS A 174 1.43 -10.47 -17.44
CA CYS A 174 0.92 -11.79 -17.04
C CYS A 174 -0.59 -12.00 -17.31
N CYS A 175 -1.41 -10.95 -17.26
CA CYS A 175 -2.86 -11.05 -17.39
C CYS A 175 -3.52 -9.95 -18.23
N ARG A 176 -2.73 -8.97 -18.68
CA ARG A 176 -3.17 -7.75 -19.39
C ARG A 176 -4.19 -6.92 -18.63
N HIS A 177 -4.29 -7.10 -17.33
CA HIS A 177 -5.13 -6.24 -16.50
C HIS A 177 -4.44 -4.89 -16.23
N PRO A 178 -5.22 -3.81 -16.01
CA PRO A 178 -4.68 -2.52 -15.59
C PRO A 178 -3.84 -2.62 -14.31
N ALA A 179 -2.86 -1.73 -14.17
CA ALA A 179 -1.92 -1.72 -13.04
C ALA A 179 -2.58 -1.75 -11.65
N GLY A 180 -3.77 -1.16 -11.50
CA GLY A 180 -4.52 -1.12 -10.24
C GLY A 180 -5.33 -2.37 -9.89
N GLN A 181 -5.36 -3.39 -10.75
CA GLN A 181 -6.12 -4.62 -10.50
C GLN A 181 -5.33 -5.61 -9.61
N HIS A 182 -6.06 -6.38 -8.80
CA HIS A 182 -5.47 -7.45 -7.99
C HIS A 182 -4.69 -8.45 -8.84
N GLY A 183 -3.70 -9.08 -8.19
CA GLY A 183 -2.88 -10.14 -8.77
C GLY A 183 -3.69 -11.24 -9.45
N CYS A 184 -3.25 -11.66 -10.64
CA CYS A 184 -3.89 -12.75 -11.38
C CYS A 184 -3.47 -14.14 -10.89
N ILE A 185 -2.38 -14.25 -10.14
CA ILE A 185 -1.86 -15.51 -9.59
C ILE A 185 -2.25 -15.61 -8.13
N LYS A 186 -2.84 -16.75 -7.75
CA LYS A 186 -3.25 -17.06 -6.39
C LYS A 186 -2.20 -17.97 -5.74
N GLY A 187 -1.90 -17.71 -4.48
CA GLY A 187 -0.95 -18.52 -3.73
C GLY A 187 -0.98 -18.25 -2.23
N TRP A 188 0.03 -18.78 -1.56
CA TRP A 188 0.33 -18.47 -0.17
C TRP A 188 1.05 -17.12 -0.09
N HIS A 189 0.83 -16.38 0.99
CA HIS A 189 1.70 -15.25 1.31
C HIS A 189 3.07 -15.79 1.72
N GLU A 190 4.12 -15.12 1.27
CA GLU A 190 5.50 -15.44 1.58
C GLU A 190 6.16 -14.18 2.14
N GLN A 191 6.81 -14.32 3.30
CA GLN A 191 7.67 -13.28 3.84
C GLN A 191 9.02 -13.38 3.12
N LEU A 192 9.35 -12.41 2.28
CA LEU A 192 10.68 -12.32 1.69
C LEU A 192 11.60 -11.64 2.71
N SER A 193 12.60 -12.38 3.18
CA SER A 193 13.65 -11.94 4.11
C SER A 193 14.78 -11.21 3.42
#